data_AF-A0A091P0N2-F1
#
_entry.id   AF-A0A091P0N2-F1
#
_cell.length_a   1.000
_cell.length_b   1.000
_cell.length_c   1.000
_cell.angle_alpha   90.00
_cell.angle_beta   90.00
_cell.angle_gamma   90.00
#
_symmetry.space_group_name_H-M   'P 1'
#
loop_
_entity.id
_entity.type
_entity.pdbx_description
1 polymer ?
#
loop_
_entity_poly.entity_id
_entity_poly.type
_entity_poly.pdbx_seq_one_letter_code
_entity_poly.pdbx_strand_id
1 'polypeptide(L)'
;VPTGTSTVLRSRLERVRQLELRIRQRKAGSEATPGAQPSRDSGVAAPEAESSEKPPAYQRFHTLAQDLAPGLTLPYKFKVLQEMFRSVDTIVGMLFNRAETITFAKVKQGVQDMMRRQFEMRHVGQIKAVYPSSYQLRQEKNIPTLSSSGKKSEYQLTLEPVLGEEEKVDGRPHLSASRLLERRREFHRNLVNIVKQHHKVRSTWHPPFWGAEEKLTRWHPRFNVDEVPDISPVELPRPPQEDRLSTAQEVLSTARGMLIPKVGQ
;
A
#
# COMPACT_ATOMS: atom_id res chain seq x y z
N VAL A 1 4.61 46.94 17.32
CA VAL A 1 4.34 45.48 17.44
C VAL A 1 2.96 45.32 18.09
N PRO A 2 1.98 44.68 17.43
CA PRO A 2 0.60 44.70 17.93
C PRO A 2 0.44 43.78 19.15
N THR A 3 -0.07 44.34 20.23
CA THR A 3 -0.27 43.74 21.56
C THR A 3 -1.26 42.56 21.60
N GLY A 4 -2.02 42.33 20.53
CA GLY A 4 -3.05 41.29 20.43
C GLY A 4 -2.52 39.85 20.20
N THR A 5 -1.27 39.67 19.77
CA THR A 5 -0.71 38.31 19.55
C THR A 5 -0.38 37.60 20.87
N SER A 6 -0.01 38.37 21.91
CA SER A 6 0.38 37.85 23.23
C SER A 6 -0.80 37.23 23.98
N THR A 7 -2.00 37.83 23.88
CA THR A 7 -3.20 37.37 24.58
C THR A 7 -3.75 36.07 23.99
N VAL A 8 -3.75 35.94 22.66
CA VAL A 8 -4.14 34.71 21.96
C VAL A 8 -3.19 33.56 22.30
N LEU A 9 -1.88 33.80 22.31
CA LEU A 9 -0.87 32.80 22.67
C LEU A 9 -1.03 32.33 24.13
N ARG A 10 -1.27 33.25 25.07
CA ARG A 10 -1.56 32.91 26.48
C ARG A 10 -2.82 32.04 26.60
N SER A 11 -3.90 32.38 25.90
CA SER A 11 -5.15 31.60 25.93
C SER A 11 -5.01 30.19 25.34
N ARG A 12 -4.09 30.00 24.39
CA ARG A 12 -3.78 28.68 23.81
C ARG A 12 -2.94 27.85 24.79
N LEU A 13 -1.96 28.47 25.44
CA LEU A 13 -1.12 27.84 26.46
C LEU A 13 -1.93 27.36 27.67
N GLU A 14 -2.89 28.15 28.13
CA GLU A 14 -3.80 27.74 29.21
C GLU A 14 -4.67 26.54 28.83
N ARG A 15 -5.20 26.52 27.59
CA ARG A 15 -5.99 25.39 27.09
C ARG A 15 -5.16 24.10 27.01
N VAL A 16 -3.90 24.19 26.58
CA VAL A 16 -2.99 23.03 26.54
C VAL A 16 -2.75 22.49 27.94
N ARG A 17 -2.45 23.36 28.93
CA ARG A 17 -2.28 22.94 30.34
C ARG A 17 -3.53 22.29 30.92
N GLN A 18 -4.72 22.82 30.62
CA GLN A 18 -5.98 22.22 31.07
C GLN A 18 -6.21 20.84 30.46
N LEU A 19 -5.85 20.64 29.19
CA LEU A 19 -5.94 19.34 28.52
C LEU A 19 -4.96 18.32 29.11
N GLU A 20 -3.73 18.73 29.39
CA GLU A 20 -2.72 17.89 30.04
C GLU A 20 -3.17 17.42 31.43
N LEU A 21 -3.77 18.32 32.24
CA LEU A 21 -4.36 17.97 33.53
C LEU A 21 -5.49 16.96 33.40
N ARG A 22 -6.39 17.14 32.43
CA ARG A 22 -7.49 16.18 32.17
C ARG A 22 -6.98 14.81 31.74
N ILE A 23 -5.92 14.75 30.94
CA ILE A 23 -5.29 13.48 30.53
C ILE A 23 -4.66 12.79 31.75
N ARG A 24 -3.94 13.54 32.59
CA ARG A 24 -3.38 13.00 33.85
C ARG A 24 -4.47 12.49 34.79
N GLN A 25 -5.56 13.21 34.95
CA GLN A 25 -6.70 12.78 35.78
C GLN A 25 -7.38 11.52 35.23
N ARG A 26 -7.57 11.41 33.91
CA ARG A 26 -8.08 10.17 33.30
C ARG A 26 -7.12 9.00 33.47
N LYS A 27 -5.81 9.25 33.34
CA LYS A 27 -4.80 8.21 33.53
C LYS A 27 -4.75 7.74 34.99
N ALA A 28 -4.79 8.66 35.95
CA ALA A 28 -4.86 8.33 37.37
C ALA A 28 -6.17 7.62 37.76
N GLY A 29 -7.31 8.03 37.17
CA GLY A 29 -8.58 7.34 37.36
C GLY A 29 -8.67 5.95 36.71
N SER A 30 -7.90 5.72 35.63
CA SER A 30 -7.80 4.41 34.98
C SER A 30 -6.83 3.44 35.68
N GLU A 31 -5.87 3.96 36.47
CA GLU A 31 -4.91 3.14 37.24
C GLU A 31 -5.39 2.84 38.68
N ALA A 32 -6.48 3.47 39.16
CA ALA A 32 -6.97 3.33 40.54
C ALA A 32 -8.13 2.33 40.75
N THR A 33 -8.62 1.63 39.72
CA THR A 33 -9.72 0.65 39.88
C THR A 33 -9.55 -0.57 38.95
N PRO A 34 -8.98 -1.70 39.43
CA PRO A 34 -9.19 -2.98 38.81
C PRO A 34 -10.53 -3.55 39.28
N GLY A 35 -11.53 -3.54 38.40
CA GLY A 35 -12.77 -4.31 38.56
C GLY A 35 -13.89 -3.60 39.33
N ALA A 36 -14.77 -2.91 38.60
CA ALA A 36 -16.17 -2.71 39.00
C ALA A 36 -16.99 -2.23 37.80
N GLN A 37 -17.75 -3.14 37.19
CA GLN A 37 -18.88 -2.78 36.33
C GLN A 37 -20.00 -2.20 37.20
N PRO A 38 -20.72 -1.15 36.75
CA PRO A 38 -22.08 -0.94 37.17
C PRO A 38 -23.02 -1.45 36.08
N SER A 39 -23.67 -2.57 36.39
CA SER A 39 -24.81 -3.11 35.67
C SER A 39 -25.94 -2.08 35.65
N ARG A 40 -26.41 -1.70 34.46
CA ARG A 40 -27.79 -1.26 34.26
C ARG A 40 -28.38 -2.02 33.08
N ASP A 41 -29.31 -2.86 33.47
CA ASP A 41 -30.16 -3.73 32.69
C ASP A 41 -31.05 -2.92 31.74
N SER A 42 -31.02 -3.27 30.46
CA SER A 42 -32.04 -2.99 29.44
C SER A 42 -31.66 -3.81 28.21
N GLY A 43 -32.25 -5.00 28.12
CA GLY A 43 -31.99 -5.97 27.07
C GLY A 43 -32.33 -5.46 25.67
N VAL A 44 -31.34 -5.54 24.79
CA VAL A 44 -31.49 -6.02 23.42
C VAL A 44 -30.22 -6.83 23.13
N ALA A 45 -30.39 -8.13 22.88
CA ALA A 45 -29.32 -9.07 22.60
C ALA A 45 -28.46 -8.57 21.42
N ALA A 46 -27.20 -8.25 21.69
CA ALA A 46 -26.20 -8.03 20.66
C ALA A 46 -25.79 -9.39 20.08
N PRO A 47 -25.75 -9.57 18.75
CA PRO A 47 -25.22 -10.79 18.19
C PRO A 47 -23.72 -10.84 18.46
N GLU A 48 -23.30 -12.07 18.71
CA GLU A 48 -22.02 -12.52 19.23
C GLU A 48 -20.81 -11.92 18.50
N ALA A 49 -19.76 -11.71 19.28
CA ALA A 49 -18.49 -11.20 18.84
C ALA A 49 -17.80 -12.17 17.88
N GLU A 50 -17.92 -11.92 16.58
CA GLU A 50 -16.89 -12.34 15.63
C GLU A 50 -15.63 -11.55 15.94
N SER A 51 -14.63 -12.24 16.50
CA SER A 51 -13.31 -11.74 16.89
C SER A 51 -12.41 -11.45 15.68
N SER A 52 -12.92 -10.66 14.73
CA SER A 52 -12.09 -9.83 13.86
C SER A 52 -12.23 -8.40 14.35
N GLU A 53 -11.13 -7.77 14.75
CA GLU A 53 -11.16 -6.35 15.11
C GLU A 53 -11.66 -5.58 13.89
N LYS A 54 -12.90 -5.09 13.99
CA LYS A 54 -13.54 -4.34 12.90
C LYS A 54 -12.65 -3.13 12.58
N PRO A 55 -12.41 -2.82 11.29
CA PRO A 55 -11.55 -1.70 10.94
C PRO A 55 -12.08 -0.40 11.53
N PRO A 56 -11.24 0.62 11.72
CA PRO A 56 -11.66 1.89 12.29
C PRO A 56 -12.89 2.48 11.58
N ALA A 57 -13.77 3.14 12.34
CA ALA A 57 -15.03 3.67 11.83
C ALA A 57 -14.85 4.62 10.63
N TYR A 58 -13.79 5.43 10.65
CA TYR A 58 -13.47 6.36 9.55
C TYR A 58 -13.14 5.66 8.22
N GLN A 59 -12.78 4.37 8.25
CA GLN A 59 -12.57 3.55 7.04
C GLN A 59 -13.88 2.89 6.60
N ARG A 60 -14.64 2.35 7.56
CA ARG A 60 -15.89 1.61 7.33
C ARG A 60 -17.02 2.47 6.75
N PHE A 61 -17.05 3.74 7.13
CA PHE A 61 -18.09 4.68 6.70
C PHE A 61 -17.52 5.81 5.85
N HIS A 62 -16.33 5.60 5.28
CA HIS A 62 -15.63 6.61 4.51
C HIS A 62 -16.47 7.10 3.32
N THR A 63 -17.07 6.18 2.57
CA THR A 63 -17.87 6.51 1.39
C THR A 63 -19.15 7.26 1.75
N LEU A 64 -19.78 6.91 2.88
CA LEU A 64 -21.00 7.56 3.36
C LEU A 64 -20.75 8.97 3.90
N ALA A 65 -19.54 9.23 4.40
CA ALA A 65 -19.16 10.53 4.93
C ALA A 65 -18.67 11.53 3.87
N GLN A 66 -18.72 11.19 2.58
CA GLN A 66 -18.26 12.07 1.51
C GLN A 66 -19.38 12.99 1.01
N ASP A 67 -19.11 14.29 1.02
CA ASP A 67 -19.96 15.35 0.42
C ASP A 67 -19.86 15.40 -1.11
N LEU A 68 -19.81 14.23 -1.75
CA LEU A 68 -19.70 14.08 -3.20
C LEU A 68 -21.03 13.56 -3.76
N ALA A 69 -21.38 14.00 -4.97
CA ALA A 69 -22.54 13.48 -5.66
C ALA A 69 -22.44 11.94 -5.78
N PRO A 70 -23.56 11.20 -5.61
CA PRO A 70 -23.54 9.75 -5.64
C PRO A 70 -23.04 9.27 -7.01
N GLY A 71 -21.96 8.49 -7.01
CA GLY A 71 -21.30 7.98 -8.20
C GLY A 71 -20.53 6.70 -7.91
N LEU A 72 -19.65 6.29 -8.81
CA LEU A 72 -18.77 5.12 -8.65
C LEU A 72 -17.57 5.46 -7.75
N THR A 73 -17.84 5.76 -6.48
CA THR A 73 -16.82 6.05 -5.47
C THR A 73 -16.03 4.79 -5.10
N LEU A 74 -14.74 4.94 -4.83
CA LEU A 74 -13.91 3.83 -4.38
C LEU A 74 -13.94 3.65 -2.86
N PRO A 75 -13.83 2.40 -2.36
CA PRO A 75 -13.65 2.09 -0.94
C PRO A 75 -12.42 2.80 -0.36
N TYR A 76 -12.42 3.09 0.95
CA TYR A 76 -11.30 3.73 1.64
C TYR A 76 -9.94 3.09 1.30
N LYS A 77 -9.87 1.76 1.39
CA LYS A 77 -8.64 0.99 1.18
C LYS A 77 -8.11 1.11 -0.25
N PHE A 78 -9.01 1.16 -1.22
CA PHE A 78 -8.66 1.31 -2.64
C PHE A 78 -8.21 2.75 -2.92
N LYS A 79 -8.78 3.75 -2.25
CA LYS A 79 -8.29 5.13 -2.34
C LYS A 79 -6.87 5.26 -1.78
N VAL A 80 -6.58 4.62 -0.64
CA VAL A 80 -5.21 4.59 -0.09
C VAL A 80 -4.25 3.94 -1.09
N LEU A 81 -4.63 2.81 -1.70
CA LEU A 81 -3.80 2.14 -2.70
C LEU A 81 -3.61 2.99 -3.97
N GLN A 82 -4.65 3.71 -4.42
CA GLN A 82 -4.55 4.65 -5.53
C GLN A 82 -3.58 5.79 -5.25
N GLU A 83 -3.60 6.33 -4.03
CA GLU A 83 -2.65 7.36 -3.60
C GLU A 83 -1.22 6.79 -3.45
N MET A 84 -1.07 5.53 -3.03
CA MET A 84 0.21 4.82 -3.06
C MET A 84 0.73 4.67 -4.50
N PHE A 85 -0.11 4.22 -5.43
CA PHE A 85 0.27 4.13 -6.85
C PHE A 85 0.70 5.47 -7.41
N ARG A 86 -0.08 6.54 -7.18
CA ARG A 86 0.29 7.91 -7.59
C ARG A 86 1.66 8.29 -7.07
N SER A 87 1.95 7.92 -5.83
CA SER A 87 3.20 8.23 -5.18
C SER A 87 4.37 7.45 -5.78
N VAL A 88 4.18 6.15 -5.97
CA VAL A 88 5.14 5.27 -6.64
C VAL A 88 5.45 5.80 -8.04
N ASP A 89 4.44 6.09 -8.86
CA ASP A 89 4.61 6.51 -10.25
C ASP A 89 5.36 7.85 -10.36
N THR A 90 5.15 8.75 -9.40
CA THR A 90 5.90 10.02 -9.32
C THR A 90 7.39 9.78 -9.03
N ILE A 91 7.71 8.94 -8.05
CA ILE A 91 9.11 8.63 -7.70
C ILE A 91 9.78 7.83 -8.81
N VAL A 92 9.08 6.85 -9.39
CA VAL A 92 9.56 6.06 -10.53
C VAL A 92 9.83 6.99 -11.71
N GLY A 93 8.90 7.89 -12.06
CA GLY A 93 9.13 8.87 -13.13
C GLY A 93 10.33 9.75 -12.90
N MET A 94 10.51 10.26 -11.68
CA MET A 94 11.66 11.07 -11.31
C MET A 94 13.00 10.33 -11.52
N LEU A 95 13.07 9.05 -11.11
CA LEU A 95 14.29 8.23 -11.25
C LEU A 95 14.51 7.75 -12.68
N PHE A 96 13.43 7.33 -13.35
CA PHE A 96 13.44 6.83 -14.73
C PHE A 96 13.90 7.90 -15.71
N ASN A 97 13.33 9.11 -15.61
CA ASN A 97 13.59 10.20 -16.56
C ASN A 97 15.04 10.70 -16.52
N ARG A 98 15.77 10.41 -15.43
CA ARG A 98 17.20 10.71 -15.29
C ARG A 98 18.09 9.47 -15.42
N ALA A 99 17.57 8.37 -15.96
CA ALA A 99 18.25 7.10 -16.19
C ALA A 99 18.92 6.49 -14.93
N GLU A 100 18.28 6.67 -13.77
CA GLU A 100 18.76 6.09 -12.52
C GLU A 100 18.09 4.75 -12.24
N THR A 101 18.88 3.76 -11.78
CA THR A 101 18.33 2.45 -11.37
C THR A 101 17.35 2.61 -10.21
N ILE A 102 16.13 2.12 -10.45
CA ILE A 102 14.96 2.30 -9.59
C ILE A 102 14.85 1.10 -8.66
N THR A 103 15.46 1.18 -7.49
CA THR A 103 15.37 0.12 -6.49
C THR A 103 14.15 0.30 -5.60
N PHE A 104 13.61 -0.81 -5.09
CA PHE A 104 12.52 -0.78 -4.12
C PHE A 104 12.86 0.06 -2.88
N ALA A 105 14.11 0.06 -2.43
CA ALA A 105 14.54 0.89 -1.30
C ALA A 105 14.34 2.39 -1.57
N LYS A 106 14.71 2.87 -2.77
CA LYS A 106 14.50 4.27 -3.18
C LYS A 106 13.02 4.61 -3.30
N VAL A 107 12.25 3.73 -3.94
CA VAL A 107 10.79 3.92 -4.09
C VAL A 107 10.12 3.93 -2.73
N LYS A 108 10.46 2.99 -1.84
CA LYS A 108 9.96 2.91 -0.47
C LYS A 108 10.21 4.21 0.27
N GLN A 109 11.46 4.66 0.31
CA GLN A 109 11.81 5.90 1.00
C GLN A 109 11.01 7.09 0.45
N GLY A 110 11.00 7.28 -0.87
CA GLY A 110 10.28 8.39 -1.50
C GLY A 110 8.77 8.38 -1.26
N VAL A 111 8.15 7.19 -1.31
CA VAL A 111 6.71 7.04 -1.05
C VAL A 111 6.39 7.29 0.42
N GLN A 112 7.19 6.78 1.36
CA GLN A 112 7.00 7.01 2.79
C GLN A 112 7.17 8.48 3.16
N ASP A 113 8.14 9.17 2.54
CA ASP A 113 8.35 10.60 2.74
C ASP A 113 7.18 11.44 2.19
N MET A 114 6.66 11.08 1.02
CA MET A 114 5.56 11.82 0.40
C MET A 114 4.21 11.57 1.06
N MET A 115 3.91 10.32 1.44
CA MET A 115 2.61 9.94 2.02
C MET A 115 2.57 10.01 3.54
N ARG A 116 3.73 10.05 4.21
CA ARG A 116 3.87 9.91 5.67
C ARG A 116 3.16 8.65 6.21
N ARG A 117 3.25 7.55 5.45
CA ARG A 117 2.62 6.25 5.74
C ARG A 117 3.61 5.12 5.48
N GLN A 118 3.33 3.94 6.05
CA GLN A 118 4.13 2.74 5.78
C GLN A 118 3.93 2.27 4.34
N PHE A 119 5.03 1.90 3.70
CA PHE A 119 5.06 1.32 2.37
C PHE A 119 5.99 0.11 2.36
N GLU A 120 5.55 -0.98 1.76
CA GLU A 120 6.11 -2.33 1.92
C GLU A 120 5.95 -3.08 0.60
N MET A 121 6.70 -4.18 0.45
CA MET A 121 6.65 -5.02 -0.75
C MET A 121 5.24 -5.53 -1.05
N ARG A 122 4.43 -5.84 -0.03
CA ARG A 122 3.02 -6.24 -0.22
C ARG A 122 2.22 -5.21 -1.01
N HIS A 123 2.47 -3.91 -0.80
CA HIS A 123 1.75 -2.84 -1.50
C HIS A 123 2.16 -2.77 -2.98
N VAL A 124 3.43 -3.08 -3.30
CA VAL A 124 3.89 -3.25 -4.69
C VAL A 124 3.19 -4.45 -5.34
N GLY A 125 3.06 -5.56 -4.61
CA GLY A 125 2.28 -6.73 -5.05
C GLY A 125 0.81 -6.41 -5.32
N GLN A 126 0.18 -5.57 -4.49
CA GLN A 126 -1.19 -5.10 -4.70
C GLN A 126 -1.29 -4.20 -5.94
N ILE A 127 -0.36 -3.27 -6.13
CA ILE A 127 -0.30 -2.42 -7.32
C ILE A 127 -0.16 -3.28 -8.57
N LYS A 128 0.72 -4.29 -8.55
CA LYS A 128 0.91 -5.25 -9.65
C LYS A 128 -0.35 -6.08 -9.90
N ALA A 129 -1.11 -6.43 -8.87
CA ALA A 129 -2.40 -7.13 -9.01
C ALA A 129 -3.44 -6.26 -9.74
N VAL A 130 -3.52 -4.97 -9.40
CA VAL A 130 -4.49 -4.03 -10.00
C VAL A 130 -4.08 -3.60 -11.41
N TYR A 131 -2.80 -3.43 -11.65
CA TYR A 131 -2.28 -2.97 -12.93
C TYR A 131 -1.05 -3.80 -13.35
N PRO A 132 -1.27 -5.04 -13.85
CA PRO A 132 -0.18 -5.97 -14.17
C PRO A 132 0.80 -5.46 -15.21
N SER A 133 0.36 -4.66 -16.17
CA SER A 133 1.20 -4.10 -17.24
C SER A 133 1.90 -2.79 -16.86
N SER A 134 1.78 -2.29 -15.62
CA SER A 134 2.36 -0.99 -15.22
C SER A 134 3.88 -0.99 -15.07
N TYR A 135 4.44 -2.05 -14.49
CA TYR A 135 5.85 -2.18 -14.16
C TYR A 135 6.37 -3.58 -14.47
N GLN A 136 7.58 -3.64 -15.00
CA GLN A 136 8.41 -4.83 -15.03
C GLN A 136 9.24 -4.88 -13.75
N LEU A 137 9.12 -5.98 -13.01
CA LEU A 137 9.80 -6.17 -11.73
C LEU A 137 10.92 -7.19 -11.92
N ARG A 138 12.13 -6.87 -11.47
CA ARG A 138 13.31 -7.75 -11.61
C ARG A 138 14.10 -7.82 -10.30
N GLN A 139 14.91 -8.86 -10.17
CA GLN A 139 15.90 -8.98 -9.10
C GLN A 139 17.27 -8.77 -9.71
N GLU A 140 17.94 -7.69 -9.30
CA GLU A 140 19.23 -7.29 -9.84
C GLU A 140 20.30 -7.31 -8.76
N LYS A 141 21.51 -7.70 -9.16
CA LYS A 141 22.71 -7.73 -8.34
C LYS A 141 23.67 -6.64 -8.81
N ASN A 142 24.56 -6.21 -7.92
CA ASN A 142 25.62 -5.23 -8.19
C ASN A 142 25.11 -3.80 -8.43
N ILE A 143 23.96 -3.44 -7.88
CA ILE A 143 23.49 -2.05 -7.91
C ILE A 143 24.38 -1.24 -6.95
N PRO A 144 25.06 -0.17 -7.42
CA PRO A 144 25.90 0.67 -6.57
C PRO A 144 25.05 1.27 -5.45
N THR A 145 25.36 0.91 -4.20
CA THR A 145 24.76 1.52 -3.01
C THR A 145 25.81 2.30 -2.25
N LEU A 146 25.42 3.43 -1.63
CA LEU A 146 26.32 4.32 -0.89
C LEU A 146 27.07 3.58 0.25
N SER A 147 26.52 2.47 0.75
CA SER A 147 27.08 1.65 1.83
C SER A 147 27.90 0.44 1.34
N SER A 148 28.32 0.38 0.07
CA SER A 148 28.98 -0.78 -0.55
C SER A 148 30.42 -1.07 -0.06
N SER A 149 30.80 -0.64 1.14
CA SER A 149 32.06 -1.05 1.77
C SER A 149 31.95 -2.50 2.27
N GLY A 150 32.28 -3.46 1.40
CA GLY A 150 32.79 -4.79 1.80
C GLY A 150 31.83 -5.99 1.81
N LYS A 151 30.53 -5.86 1.50
CA LYS A 151 29.61 -7.02 1.41
C LYS A 151 29.29 -7.34 -0.06
N LYS A 152 29.32 -8.64 -0.41
CA LYS A 152 28.83 -9.15 -1.71
C LYS A 152 27.46 -8.54 -1.99
N SER A 153 27.28 -7.92 -3.16
CA SER A 153 26.03 -7.22 -3.50
C SER A 153 24.83 -8.16 -3.35
N GLU A 154 23.93 -7.79 -2.44
CA GLU A 154 22.66 -8.47 -2.21
C GLU A 154 21.68 -8.13 -3.34
N TYR A 155 20.86 -9.11 -3.74
CA TYR A 155 19.81 -8.89 -4.74
C TYR A 155 18.83 -7.83 -4.25
N GLN A 156 18.50 -6.89 -5.13
CA GLN A 156 17.50 -5.87 -4.87
C GLN A 156 16.40 -5.91 -5.94
N LEU A 157 15.16 -5.74 -5.48
CA LEU A 157 14.01 -5.59 -6.37
C LEU A 157 14.12 -4.26 -7.11
N THR A 158 14.11 -4.30 -8.43
CA THR A 158 14.06 -3.13 -9.31
C THR A 158 12.69 -3.00 -9.97
N LEU A 159 12.27 -1.76 -10.21
CA LEU A 159 10.99 -1.41 -10.83
C LEU A 159 11.25 -0.64 -12.11
N GLU A 160 10.84 -1.19 -13.26
CA GLU A 160 10.97 -0.52 -14.55
C GLU A 160 9.56 -0.19 -15.07
N PRO A 161 9.22 1.08 -15.37
CA PRO A 161 7.93 1.40 -15.95
C PRO A 161 7.83 0.85 -17.37
N VAL A 162 6.74 0.15 -17.68
CA VAL A 162 6.47 -0.30 -19.05
C VAL A 162 5.81 0.86 -19.80
N LEU A 163 6.43 1.30 -20.90
CA LEU A 163 5.99 2.40 -21.74
C LEU A 163 5.77 1.91 -23.18
N GLY A 164 4.84 2.55 -23.89
CA GLY A 164 4.65 2.31 -25.32
C GLY A 164 5.78 2.90 -26.16
N GLU A 165 5.94 2.42 -27.40
CA GLU A 165 7.04 2.83 -28.30
C GLU A 165 7.04 4.33 -28.63
N GLU A 166 5.88 4.99 -28.52
CA GLU A 166 5.66 6.40 -28.84
C GLU A 166 6.17 7.38 -27.76
N GLU A 167 6.58 6.90 -26.59
CA GLU A 167 6.92 7.73 -25.43
C GLU A 167 8.42 7.99 -25.31
N LYS A 168 9.01 8.53 -26.37
CA LYS A 168 10.44 8.87 -26.41
C LYS A 168 10.65 10.38 -26.51
N VAL A 169 11.45 10.92 -25.60
CA VAL A 169 12.00 12.28 -25.69
C VAL A 169 13.47 12.14 -26.06
N ASP A 170 13.89 12.77 -27.15
CA ASP A 170 15.25 12.65 -27.70
C ASP A 170 15.70 11.18 -27.94
N GLY A 171 14.76 10.34 -28.38
CA GLY A 171 15.00 8.91 -28.63
C GLY A 171 15.09 8.04 -27.37
N ARG A 172 14.99 8.62 -26.17
CA ARG A 172 15.02 7.89 -24.89
C ARG A 172 13.61 7.76 -24.32
N PRO A 173 13.24 6.59 -23.77
CA PRO A 173 11.99 6.43 -23.05
C PRO A 173 11.85 7.49 -21.94
N HIS A 174 10.70 8.13 -21.86
CA HIS A 174 10.46 9.20 -20.88
C HIS A 174 9.04 9.11 -20.32
N LEU A 175 8.94 9.08 -18.99
CA LEU A 175 7.67 9.09 -18.27
C LEU A 175 7.16 10.54 -18.15
N SER A 176 6.42 10.99 -19.16
CA SER A 176 5.89 12.35 -19.24
C SER A 176 4.69 12.58 -18.31
N ALA A 177 4.33 13.85 -18.09
CA ALA A 177 3.18 14.22 -17.27
C ALA A 177 1.84 13.68 -17.82
N SER A 178 1.67 13.64 -19.14
CA SER A 178 0.48 13.07 -19.78
C SER A 178 0.36 11.57 -19.50
N ARG A 179 1.49 10.86 -19.50
CA ARG A 179 1.57 9.42 -19.26
C ARG A 179 1.35 9.06 -17.79
N LEU A 180 1.87 9.86 -16.87
CA LEU A 180 1.50 9.77 -15.44
C LEU A 180 -0.01 9.93 -15.22
N LEU A 181 -0.66 10.84 -15.95
CA LEU A 181 -2.11 11.05 -15.84
C LEU A 181 -2.90 9.88 -16.44
N GLU A 182 -2.47 9.36 -17.59
CA GLU A 182 -3.06 8.19 -18.23
C GLU A 182 -2.98 6.95 -17.33
N ARG A 183 -1.78 6.63 -16.83
CA ARG A 183 -1.54 5.52 -15.90
C ARG A 183 -2.40 5.64 -14.64
N ARG A 184 -2.59 6.86 -14.12
CA ARG A 184 -3.50 7.11 -12.98
C ARG A 184 -4.95 6.81 -13.32
N ARG A 185 -5.44 7.22 -14.49
CA ARG A 185 -6.80 6.94 -14.95
C ARG A 185 -7.02 5.44 -15.14
N GLU A 186 -6.03 4.76 -15.72
CA GLU A 186 -6.05 3.31 -15.92
C GLU A 186 -6.12 2.57 -14.59
N PHE A 187 -5.26 2.93 -13.62
CA PHE A 187 -5.28 2.36 -12.28
C PHE A 187 -6.63 2.56 -11.58
N HIS A 188 -7.18 3.78 -11.66
CA HIS A 188 -8.50 4.08 -11.11
C HIS A 188 -9.60 3.24 -11.77
N ARG A 189 -9.59 3.12 -13.09
CA ARG A 189 -10.54 2.30 -13.85
C ARG A 189 -10.48 0.83 -13.41
N ASN A 190 -9.28 0.29 -13.24
CA ASN A 190 -9.09 -1.09 -12.79
C ASN A 190 -9.64 -1.31 -11.38
N LEU A 191 -9.40 -0.37 -10.45
CA LEU A 191 -10.00 -0.42 -9.11
C LEU A 191 -11.54 -0.40 -9.17
N VAL A 192 -12.12 0.49 -9.99
CA VAL A 192 -13.58 0.54 -10.16
C VAL A 192 -14.11 -0.78 -10.72
N ASN A 193 -13.43 -1.38 -11.69
CA ASN A 193 -13.81 -2.67 -12.26
C ASN A 193 -13.80 -3.80 -11.21
N ILE A 194 -12.81 -3.82 -10.31
CA ILE A 194 -12.77 -4.77 -9.19
C ILE A 194 -14.00 -4.56 -8.28
N VAL A 195 -14.35 -3.32 -7.94
CA VAL A 195 -15.55 -3.02 -7.13
C VAL A 195 -16.83 -3.44 -7.86
N LYS A 196 -16.91 -3.23 -9.19
CA LYS A 196 -18.04 -3.66 -10.01
C LYS A 196 -18.25 -5.17 -9.97
N GLN A 197 -17.17 -5.97 -10.02
CA GLN A 197 -17.25 -7.43 -9.87
C GLN A 197 -17.85 -7.84 -8.52
N HIS A 198 -17.40 -7.21 -7.43
CA HIS A 198 -17.97 -7.47 -6.09
C HIS A 198 -19.42 -7.00 -5.97
N HIS A 199 -19.76 -5.86 -6.58
CA HIS A 199 -21.12 -5.36 -6.66
C HIS A 199 -22.03 -6.32 -7.41
N LYS A 200 -21.59 -6.91 -8.52
CA LYS A 200 -22.34 -7.90 -9.31
C LYS A 200 -22.70 -9.12 -8.47
N VAL A 201 -21.69 -9.75 -7.84
CA VAL A 201 -21.90 -10.95 -7.00
C VAL A 201 -22.88 -10.66 -5.87
N ARG A 202 -22.83 -9.47 -5.27
CA ARG A 202 -23.74 -9.06 -4.19
C ARG A 202 -25.14 -8.67 -4.70
N SER A 203 -25.25 -8.15 -5.92
CA SER A 203 -26.54 -7.75 -6.52
C SER A 203 -27.38 -8.93 -6.99
N THR A 204 -26.76 -10.08 -7.29
CA THR A 204 -27.48 -11.34 -7.61
C THR A 204 -28.41 -11.79 -6.47
N TRP A 205 -28.20 -11.30 -5.25
CA TRP A 205 -29.03 -11.58 -4.07
C TRP A 205 -30.34 -10.77 -4.04
N HIS A 206 -30.55 -9.89 -5.03
CA HIS A 206 -31.75 -9.07 -5.19
C HIS A 206 -32.39 -9.30 -6.57
N PRO A 207 -33.72 -9.11 -6.73
CA PRO A 207 -34.43 -9.40 -7.98
C PRO A 207 -33.80 -8.72 -9.21
N PRO A 208 -33.87 -9.34 -10.40
CA PRO A 208 -33.05 -9.02 -11.59
C PRO A 208 -33.55 -7.78 -12.35
N PHE A 209 -33.94 -6.71 -11.66
CA PHE A 209 -34.49 -5.51 -12.29
C PHE A 209 -33.44 -4.47 -12.70
N TRP A 210 -32.18 -4.58 -12.23
CA TRP A 210 -31.18 -3.53 -12.45
C TRP A 210 -30.23 -3.84 -13.62
N GLY A 211 -30.16 -2.89 -14.57
CA GLY A 211 -29.59 -3.05 -15.91
C GLY A 211 -28.08 -3.34 -16.01
N ALA A 212 -27.64 -3.48 -17.27
CA ALA A 212 -26.28 -3.88 -17.64
C ALA A 212 -25.17 -3.06 -16.96
N GLU A 213 -24.19 -3.76 -16.41
CA GLU A 213 -23.01 -3.26 -15.66
C GLU A 213 -22.17 -2.21 -16.43
N GLU A 214 -22.23 -2.28 -17.76
CA GLU A 214 -21.58 -1.36 -18.68
C GLU A 214 -22.14 0.07 -18.59
N LYS A 215 -23.40 0.22 -18.16
CA LYS A 215 -24.09 1.50 -17.99
C LYS A 215 -24.22 1.93 -16.51
N LEU A 216 -23.53 1.26 -15.59
CA LEU A 216 -23.60 1.59 -14.17
C LEU A 216 -22.94 2.95 -13.91
N THR A 217 -23.72 3.93 -13.46
CA THR A 217 -23.25 5.30 -13.16
C THR A 217 -23.08 5.57 -11.66
N ARG A 218 -23.74 4.77 -10.80
CA ARG A 218 -23.71 4.89 -9.34
C ARG A 218 -23.87 3.52 -8.68
N TRP A 219 -23.34 3.38 -7.47
CA TRP A 219 -23.57 2.19 -6.65
C TRP A 219 -25.01 2.11 -6.15
N HIS A 220 -25.50 0.90 -5.91
CA HIS A 220 -26.79 0.70 -5.26
C HIS A 220 -26.76 1.26 -3.81
N PRO A 221 -27.81 1.94 -3.30
CA PRO A 221 -27.78 2.57 -1.98
C PRO A 221 -27.51 1.61 -0.81
N ARG A 222 -27.90 0.33 -0.94
CA ARG A 222 -27.62 -0.71 0.08
C ARG A 222 -26.29 -1.41 -0.11
N PHE A 223 -25.54 -1.09 -1.17
CA PHE A 223 -24.22 -1.67 -1.38
C PHE A 223 -23.20 -0.96 -0.48
N ASN A 224 -22.73 -1.67 0.54
CA ASN A 224 -21.63 -1.16 1.36
C ASN A 224 -20.30 -1.27 0.59
N VAL A 225 -19.85 -0.15 0.04
CA VAL A 225 -18.62 -0.03 -0.75
C VAL A 225 -17.38 -0.30 0.11
N ASP A 226 -17.35 0.15 1.37
CA ASP A 226 -16.16 0.04 2.22
C ASP A 226 -15.94 -1.38 2.80
N GLU A 227 -16.90 -2.28 2.60
CA GLU A 227 -16.81 -3.71 2.94
C GLU A 227 -16.27 -4.59 1.79
N VAL A 228 -15.87 -3.97 0.68
CA VAL A 228 -15.23 -4.71 -0.43
C VAL A 228 -13.92 -5.36 0.08
N PRO A 229 -13.65 -6.64 -0.26
CA PRO A 229 -12.45 -7.33 0.15
C PRO A 229 -11.15 -6.62 -0.26
N ASP A 230 -10.08 -6.90 0.49
CA ASP A 230 -8.76 -6.36 0.18
C ASP A 230 -8.18 -7.02 -1.06
N ILE A 231 -7.41 -6.24 -1.83
CA ILE A 231 -6.70 -6.75 -3.00
C ILE A 231 -5.58 -7.66 -2.51
N SER A 232 -5.62 -8.92 -2.95
CA SER A 232 -4.55 -9.88 -2.67
C SER A 232 -3.27 -9.46 -3.42
N PRO A 233 -2.12 -9.34 -2.72
CA PRO A 233 -0.86 -9.04 -3.37
C PRO A 233 -0.44 -10.19 -4.30
N VAL A 234 0.03 -9.85 -5.50
CA VAL A 234 0.70 -10.80 -6.39
C VAL A 234 2.10 -11.10 -5.87
N GLU A 235 2.54 -12.34 -6.06
CA GLU A 235 3.90 -12.75 -5.72
C GLU A 235 4.93 -11.98 -6.54
N LEU A 236 5.91 -11.40 -5.84
CA LEU A 236 6.99 -10.63 -6.44
C LEU A 236 8.18 -11.54 -6.76
N PRO A 237 9.00 -11.21 -7.77
CA PRO A 237 10.19 -11.99 -8.09
C PRO A 237 11.11 -12.07 -6.87
N ARG A 238 11.43 -13.28 -6.44
CA ARG A 238 12.34 -13.55 -5.33
C ARG A 238 13.78 -13.62 -5.85
N PRO A 239 14.78 -13.25 -5.04
CA PRO A 239 16.18 -13.52 -5.38
C PRO A 239 16.37 -14.99 -5.75
N PRO A 240 17.15 -15.31 -6.79
CA PRO A 240 17.50 -16.69 -7.08
C PRO A 240 18.22 -17.28 -5.86
N GLN A 241 17.84 -18.50 -5.47
CA GLN A 241 18.55 -19.23 -4.43
C GLN A 241 19.92 -19.61 -4.99
N GLU A 242 20.94 -18.82 -4.66
CA GLU A 242 22.32 -19.26 -4.83
C GLU A 242 22.57 -20.36 -3.81
N ASP A 243 22.83 -21.59 -4.26
CA ASP A 243 23.40 -22.66 -3.42
C ASP A 243 24.79 -22.21 -2.97
N ARG A 244 24.82 -21.38 -1.93
CA ARG A 244 26.05 -20.94 -1.31
C ARG A 244 26.60 -22.14 -0.56
N LEU A 245 27.59 -22.79 -1.17
CA LEU A 245 28.54 -23.62 -0.45
C LEU A 245 29.20 -22.71 0.59
N SER A 246 28.63 -22.73 1.80
CA SER A 246 28.94 -21.79 2.87
C SER A 246 30.17 -22.25 3.64
N THR A 247 30.42 -23.56 3.59
CA THR A 247 31.46 -24.22 4.37
C THR A 247 32.57 -24.70 3.44
N ALA A 248 33.83 -24.51 3.85
CA ALA A 248 34.98 -25.06 3.12
C ALA A 248 34.85 -26.58 2.88
N GLN A 249 34.20 -27.29 3.81
CA GLN A 249 33.85 -28.71 3.67
C GLN A 249 32.88 -28.98 2.51
N GLU A 250 31.86 -28.15 2.31
CA GLU A 250 30.92 -28.28 1.19
C GLU A 250 31.66 -28.06 -0.13
N VAL A 251 32.49 -27.00 -0.23
CA VAL A 251 33.31 -26.72 -1.41
C VAL A 251 34.23 -27.91 -1.74
N LEU A 252 34.92 -28.46 -0.74
CA LEU A 252 35.81 -29.61 -0.91
C LEU A 252 35.04 -30.89 -1.28
N SER A 253 33.84 -31.10 -0.74
CA SER A 253 33.02 -32.27 -1.06
C SER A 253 32.52 -32.26 -2.51
N THR A 254 32.09 -31.10 -3.02
CA THR A 254 31.70 -30.93 -4.41
C THR A 254 32.90 -31.12 -5.35
N ALA A 255 34.06 -30.57 -5.00
CA ALA A 255 35.29 -30.72 -5.80
C ALA A 255 35.77 -32.18 -5.85
N ARG A 256 35.65 -32.93 -4.75
CA ARG A 256 35.99 -34.36 -4.70
C ARG A 256 35.04 -35.22 -5.54
N GLY A 257 33.76 -34.87 -5.61
CA GLY A 257 32.79 -35.57 -6.48
C GLY A 257 33.03 -35.36 -7.98
N MET A 258 33.72 -34.28 -8.36
CA MET A 258 34.08 -33.98 -9.77
C MET A 258 35.40 -34.62 -10.20
N LEU A 259 36.22 -35.10 -9.26
CA LEU A 259 37.44 -35.82 -9.58
C LEU A 259 37.09 -37.30 -9.82
N ILE A 260 36.97 -37.67 -11.10
CA ILE A 260 36.89 -39.08 -11.50
C ILE A 260 38.19 -39.76 -11.05
N PRO A 261 38.15 -40.81 -10.21
CA PRO A 261 39.36 -41.53 -9.85
C PRO A 261 39.88 -42.22 -11.11
N LYS A 262 41.11 -41.87 -11.53
CA LYS A 262 41.86 -42.71 -12.47
C LYS A 262 42.08 -44.06 -11.78
N VAL A 263 41.29 -45.06 -12.17
CA VAL A 263 41.55 -46.45 -11.82
C VAL A 263 42.82 -46.83 -12.57
N GLY A 264 43.90 -47.08 -11.82
CA GLY A 264 45.17 -47.58 -12.36
C GLY A 264 44.98 -48.94 -13.01
N GLN A 265 45.70 -49.13 -14.13
CA GLN A 265 45.86 -50.39 -14.86
C GLN A 265 46.24 -51.57 -13.96
#